data_AF-A0A174KJK9-F1
#
_entry.id   AF-A0A174KJK9-F1
#
_cell.length_a   1.000
_cell.length_b   1.000
_cell.length_c   1.000
_cell.angle_alpha   90.00
_cell.angle_beta   90.00
_cell.angle_gamma   90.00
#
_symmetry.space_group_name_H-M   'P 1'
#
loop_
_entity.id
_entity.type
_entity.pdbx_description
1 polymer ?
#
loop_
_entity_poly.entity_id
_entity_poly.type
_entity_poly.pdbx_seq_one_letter_code
_entity_poly.pdbx_strand_id
1 'polypeptide(L)'
;MKYMSECYAMYLNHKYSYRGHVFESRYKSCLVKEDAYFLQTSRYIHLNPVKAQMTNYPEDYPWSSYQTMIGLSDDRITEKNHSRTEKGNKEDHSSGSEF
;
A
#
# COMPACT_ATOMS: atom_id res chain seq x y z
N MET A 1 11.68 10.85 4.90
CA MET A 1 10.43 11.54 4.47
C MET A 1 10.47 13.06 4.60
N LYS A 2 11.18 13.67 5.57
CA LYS A 2 11.25 15.14 5.72
C LYS A 2 11.58 15.89 4.42
N TYR A 3 12.63 15.46 3.71
CA TYR A 3 13.09 16.11 2.48
C TYR A 3 12.00 16.19 1.39
N MET A 4 11.29 15.09 1.12
CA MET A 4 10.22 15.09 0.10
C MET A 4 9.09 16.05 0.46
N SER A 5 8.66 16.06 1.73
CA SER A 5 7.63 17.00 2.20
C SER A 5 8.10 18.45 2.08
N GLU A 6 9.37 18.74 2.42
CA GLU A 6 9.95 20.07 2.33
C GLU A 6 10.03 20.56 0.88
N CYS A 7 10.55 19.74 -0.04
CA CYS A 7 10.60 20.06 -1.47
C CYS A 7 9.21 20.29 -2.05
N TYR A 8 8.22 19.45 -1.71
CA TYR A 8 6.85 19.62 -2.18
C TYR A 8 6.20 20.90 -1.65
N ALA A 9 6.37 21.20 -0.35
CA ALA A 9 5.83 22.41 0.25
C ALA A 9 6.45 23.67 -0.38
N MET A 10 7.77 23.68 -0.60
CA MET A 10 8.46 24.77 -1.30
C MET A 10 7.93 24.95 -2.73
N TYR A 11 7.78 23.86 -3.48
CA TYR A 11 7.22 23.88 -4.83
C TYR A 11 5.81 24.46 -4.85
N LEU A 12 4.92 23.97 -3.97
CA LEU A 12 3.52 24.39 -3.92
C LEU A 12 3.39 25.87 -3.53
N ASN A 13 4.14 26.30 -2.51
CA ASN A 13 4.17 27.70 -2.07
C ASN A 13 4.65 28.63 -3.19
N HIS A 14 5.71 28.25 -3.90
CA HIS A 14 6.22 29.04 -5.01
C HIS A 14 5.25 29.07 -6.20
N LYS A 15 4.68 27.92 -6.57
CA LYS A 15 3.79 27.80 -7.74
C LYS A 15 2.49 28.59 -7.58
N TYR A 16 1.90 28.57 -6.38
CA TYR A 16 0.60 29.19 -6.13
C TYR A 16 0.70 30.47 -5.29
N SER A 17 1.91 30.96 -5.02
CA SER A 17 2.15 32.10 -4.12
C SER A 17 1.49 31.93 -2.74
N TYR A 18 1.34 30.69 -2.28
CA TYR A 18 0.73 30.35 -1.00
C TYR A 18 1.72 30.60 0.14
N ARG A 19 1.22 31.15 1.26
CA ARG A 19 2.00 31.41 2.48
C ARG A 19 1.36 30.67 3.64
N GLY A 20 2.04 29.65 4.14
CA GLY A 20 1.59 28.88 5.29
C GLY A 20 2.16 27.47 5.30
N HIS A 21 1.73 26.68 6.28
CA HIS A 21 2.05 25.26 6.35
C HIS A 21 1.18 24.49 5.34
N VAL A 22 1.83 23.72 4.46
CA VAL A 22 1.14 22.82 3.51
C VAL A 22 0.72 21.52 4.20
N PHE A 23 1.54 21.04 5.14
CA PHE A 23 1.27 19.83 5.91
C PHE A 23 0.89 20.20 7.35
N GLU A 24 -0.18 19.59 7.85
CA GLU A 24 -0.70 19.83 9.21
C GLU A 24 0.23 19.30 10.30
N SER A 25 0.96 18.21 10.04
CA SER A 25 1.80 17.54 11.03
C SER A 25 3.00 16.85 10.41
N ARG A 26 3.97 16.46 11.26
CA ARG A 26 5.14 15.68 10.83
C ARG A 26 4.73 14.28 10.38
N TYR A 27 5.47 13.72 9.43
CA TYR A 27 5.30 12.33 9.03
C TYR A 27 5.50 11.39 10.22
N LYS A 28 4.75 10.29 10.23
CA LYS A 28 4.90 9.21 11.20
C LYS A 28 5.46 7.98 10.49
N SER A 29 6.29 7.21 11.17
CA SER A 29 6.85 5.95 10.67
C SER A 29 6.84 4.92 11.77
N CYS A 30 6.23 3.77 11.51
CA CYS A 30 6.15 2.66 12.43
C CYS A 30 6.63 1.40 11.71
N LEU A 31 7.44 0.58 12.39
CA LEU A 31 7.93 -0.68 11.81
C LEU A 31 6.81 -1.72 11.84
N VAL A 32 6.48 -2.27 10.68
CA VAL A 32 5.57 -3.41 10.54
C VAL A 32 6.42 -4.69 10.64
N LYS A 33 6.16 -5.51 11.65
CA LYS A 33 6.91 -6.76 11.88
C LYS A 33 6.14 -8.02 11.53
N GLU A 34 4.82 -7.96 11.54
CA GLU A 34 3.94 -9.12 11.37
C GLU A 34 3.14 -9.00 10.07
N ASP A 35 3.03 -10.10 9.33
CA ASP A 35 2.30 -10.16 8.07
C ASP A 35 0.81 -9.84 8.25
N ALA A 36 0.21 -10.27 9.36
CA ALA A 36 -1.17 -9.94 9.70
C ALA A 36 -1.36 -8.42 9.81
N TYR A 37 -0.45 -7.73 10.50
CA TYR A 37 -0.49 -6.28 10.64
C TYR A 37 -0.23 -5.57 9.29
N PHE A 38 0.65 -6.12 8.46
CA PHE A 38 0.88 -5.62 7.10
C PHE A 38 -0.40 -5.68 6.25
N LEU A 39 -1.07 -6.84 6.22
CA LEU A 39 -2.32 -7.01 5.46
C LEU A 39 -3.43 -6.09 5.96
N GLN A 40 -3.54 -5.92 7.28
CA GLN A 40 -4.50 -4.99 7.87
C GLN A 40 -4.21 -3.53 7.49
N THR A 41 -2.93 -3.15 7.49
CA THR A 41 -2.47 -1.81 7.10
C THR A 41 -2.72 -1.55 5.61
N SER A 42 -2.40 -2.50 4.73
CA SER A 42 -2.69 -2.41 3.29
C SER A 42 -4.20 -2.25 3.05
N ARG A 43 -5.03 -3.09 3.68
CA ARG A 43 -6.49 -2.96 3.61
C ARG A 43 -6.96 -1.58 4.07
N TYR A 44 -6.42 -1.06 5.17
CA TYR A 44 -6.76 0.27 5.66
C TYR A 44 -6.45 1.35 4.61
N ILE A 45 -5.24 1.34 4.03
CA ILE A 45 -4.82 2.33 3.03
C ILE A 45 -5.77 2.33 1.82
N HIS A 46 -6.08 1.17 1.26
CA HIS A 46 -6.92 1.07 0.06
C HIS A 46 -8.40 1.36 0.32
N LEU A 47 -8.89 1.14 1.54
CA LEU A 47 -10.27 1.47 1.91
C LEU A 47 -10.46 2.92 2.37
N ASN A 48 -9.39 3.70 2.60
CA ASN A 48 -9.51 5.08 3.07
C ASN A 48 -10.31 6.00 2.13
N PRO A 49 -10.15 5.96 0.80
CA PRO A 49 -10.96 6.78 -0.10
C PRO A 49 -12.46 6.49 0.03
N VAL A 50 -12.83 5.23 0.20
CA VAL A 50 -14.23 4.81 0.41
C VAL A 50 -14.74 5.30 1.77
N LYS A 51 -13.95 5.12 2.83
CA LYS A 51 -14.29 5.64 4.16
C LYS A 51 -14.42 7.15 4.21
N ALA A 52 -13.62 7.86 3.41
CA ALA A 52 -13.68 9.31 3.25
C ALA A 52 -14.77 9.76 2.26
N GLN A 53 -15.59 8.83 1.73
CA GLN A 53 -16.66 9.10 0.79
C GLN A 53 -16.21 9.79 -0.51
N MET A 54 -14.95 9.58 -0.90
CA MET A 54 -14.40 10.10 -2.16
C MET A 54 -14.78 9.21 -3.35
N THR A 55 -14.93 7.91 -3.12
CA THR A 55 -15.33 6.91 -4.12
C THR A 55 -16.26 5.86 -3.50
N ASN A 56 -17.02 5.15 -4.32
CA ASN A 56 -17.87 4.04 -3.85
C ASN A 56 -17.06 2.76 -3.68
N TYR A 57 -16.10 2.52 -4.59
CA TYR A 57 -15.24 1.36 -4.56
C TYR A 57 -13.75 1.77 -4.49
N PRO A 58 -12.87 0.94 -3.89
CA PRO A 58 -11.44 1.23 -3.81
C PRO A 58 -10.75 1.33 -5.18
N GLU A 59 -11.18 0.51 -6.14
CA GLU A 59 -10.69 0.50 -7.52
C GLU A 59 -11.00 1.79 -8.29
N ASP A 60 -12.02 2.54 -7.87
CA ASP A 60 -12.36 3.81 -8.50
C ASP A 60 -11.38 4.95 -8.13
N TYR A 61 -10.50 4.74 -7.15
CA TYR A 61 -9.57 5.76 -6.68
C TYR A 61 -8.22 5.69 -7.43
N PRO A 62 -7.96 6.59 -8.40
CA PRO A 62 -6.83 6.47 -9.32
C PRO A 62 -5.47 6.78 -8.67
N TRP A 63 -5.47 7.45 -7.51
CA TRP A 63 -4.25 7.85 -6.80
C TRP A 63 -3.78 6.81 -5.78
N SER A 64 -4.01 5.53 -6.06
CA SER A 64 -3.49 4.41 -5.28
C SER A 64 -3.00 3.28 -6.19
N SER A 65 -2.07 2.46 -5.70
CA SER A 65 -1.59 1.26 -6.39
C SER A 65 -2.61 0.11 -6.40
N TYR A 66 -3.81 0.31 -5.86
CA TYR A 66 -4.79 -0.76 -5.68
C TYR A 66 -5.17 -1.41 -7.01
N GLN A 67 -5.49 -0.60 -8.04
CA GLN A 67 -5.85 -1.10 -9.36
C GLN A 67 -4.75 -1.98 -9.97
N THR A 68 -3.48 -1.57 -9.80
CA THR A 68 -2.32 -2.35 -10.26
C THR A 68 -2.19 -3.66 -9.50
N MET A 69 -2.42 -3.64 -8.18
CA MET A 69 -2.33 -4.80 -7.31
C MET A 69 -3.41 -5.86 -7.63
N ILE A 70 -4.62 -5.44 -8.00
CA ILE A 70 -5.71 -6.35 -8.40
C ILE A 70 -5.74 -6.65 -9.91
N GLY A 71 -4.80 -6.10 -10.69
CA GLY A 71 -4.64 -6.38 -12.11
C GLY A 71 -5.58 -5.63 -13.06
N LEU A 72 -6.27 -4.58 -12.60
CA LEU A 72 -7.12 -3.74 -13.46
C LEU A 72 -6.32 -2.74 -14.30
N SER A 73 -5.13 -2.32 -13.84
CA SER A 73 -4.27 -1.39 -14.57
C SER A 73 -2.78 -1.65 -14.33
N ASP A 74 -1.93 -0.86 -14.98
CA ASP A 74 -0.48 -0.88 -14.80
C ASP A 74 0.04 0.55 -14.64
N ASP A 75 0.36 0.92 -13.41
CA ASP A 75 0.95 2.23 -13.08
C ASP A 75 2.44 2.34 -13.41
N ARG A 76 3.09 1.24 -13.84
CA ARG A 76 4.54 1.13 -14.14
C ARG A 76 5.45 1.47 -12.96
N ILE A 77 4.92 1.50 -11.75
CA ILE A 77 5.63 1.81 -10.50
C ILE A 77 5.56 0.61 -9.56
N THR A 78 4.41 -0.05 -9.50
CA THR A 78 4.14 -1.16 -8.59
C THR A 78 4.66 -2.47 -9.15
N GLU A 79 5.60 -3.11 -8.44
CA GLU A 79 6.09 -4.44 -8.81
C GLU A 79 5.04 -5.52 -8.52
N LYS A 80 4.76 -6.36 -9.53
CA LYS A 80 3.77 -7.44 -9.45
C LYS A 80 4.34 -8.78 -8.95
N ASN A 81 5.65 -8.86 -8.70
CA ASN A 81 6.41 -10.11 -8.64
C ASN A 81 6.70 -10.68 -7.24
N HIS A 82 5.83 -10.46 -6.24
CA HIS A 82 6.09 -10.99 -4.90
C HIS A 82 4.89 -11.65 -4.22
N SER A 83 4.03 -12.34 -4.96
CA SER A 83 3.25 -13.40 -4.33
C SER A 83 4.19 -14.59 -4.13
N ARG A 84 4.75 -14.72 -2.91
CA ARG A 84 5.32 -15.97 -2.43
C ARG A 84 4.20 -17.01 -2.57
N THR A 85 4.26 -17.79 -3.65
CA THR A 85 3.46 -19.00 -3.78
C THR A 85 3.83 -19.84 -2.58
N GLU A 86 2.90 -20.02 -1.65
CA GLU A 86 2.98 -21.11 -0.70
C GLU A 86 3.03 -22.39 -1.54
N LYS A 87 4.24 -22.89 -1.80
CA LYS A 87 4.42 -24.29 -2.15
C LYS A 87 3.88 -25.04 -0.95
N GLY A 88 2.66 -25.55 -1.08
CA GLY A 88 2.07 -26.46 -0.11
C GLY A 88 3.09 -27.55 0.18
N ASN A 89 3.50 -27.66 1.44
CA ASN A 89 4.11 -28.89 1.93
C ASN A 89 3.06 -29.98 1.74
N LYS A 90 3.21 -30.79 0.69
CA LYS A 90 2.70 -32.15 0.73
C LYS A 90 3.56 -32.88 1.75
N GLU A 91 3.03 -33.03 2.95
CA GLU A 91 3.48 -34.07 3.86
C GLU A 91 3.09 -35.41 3.21
N ASP A 92 4.01 -35.98 2.43
CA ASP A 92 3.94 -37.39 2.03
C ASP A 92 4.26 -38.24 3.27
N HIS A 93 3.30 -38.37 4.18
CA HIS A 93 3.26 -39.46 5.14
C HIS A 93 2.60 -40.68 4.48
N SER A 94 3.30 -41.27 3.51
CA SER A 94 3.08 -42.67 3.18
C SER A 94 3.83 -43.50 4.22
N SER A 95 3.15 -43.80 5.33
CA SER A 95 3.56 -44.82 6.27
C SER A 95 3.79 -46.13 5.52
N GLY A 96 5.06 -46.52 5.41
CA GLY A 96 5.40 -47.92 5.32
C GLY A 96 5.10 -48.56 6.68
N SER A 97 4.22 -49.56 6.70
CA SER A 97 4.32 -50.63 7.69
C SER A 97 4.10 -51.94 6.97
N GLU A 98 5.18 -52.71 6.91
CA GLU A 98 5.20 -54.15 6.70
C GLU A 98 4.12 -54.81 7.56
N PHE A 99 3.27 -55.65 6.94
CA PHE A 99 2.88 -57.01 7.33
C PHE A 99 1.96 -57.60 6.26
#